data_AF-W2N5Q0-F1
#
_entry.id   AF-W2N5Q0-F1
#
_cell.length_a   1.000
_cell.length_b   1.000
_cell.length_c   1.000
_cell.angle_alpha   90.00
_cell.angle_beta   90.00
_cell.angle_gamma   90.00
#
_symmetry.space_group_name_H-M   'P 1'
#
loop_
_entity.id
_entity.type
_entity.pdbx_description
1 polymer ?
#
loop_
_entity_poly.entity_id
_entity_poly.type
_entity_poly.pdbx_seq_one_letter_code
_entity_poly.pdbx_strand_id
1 'polypeptide(L)'
;HSDDAVEEEFSLFKGKNFVFDQRCVGELTESEEVTDDVLGRCFQCGEPCNHHTNCSNLMCHGLILQCSNCATTMLGACSEACKQEYVKMESMTPDEQRNYRKANALKWKPKNPNSLKYIKFRPASPELLQEA
;
A
#
# COMPACT_ATOMS: atom_id res chain seq x y z
N HIS A 1 -35.92 8.19 -35.32
CA HIS A 1 -34.82 7.24 -35.20
C HIS A 1 -33.58 8.08 -35.46
N SER A 2 -33.11 8.75 -34.41
CA SER A 2 -31.91 9.56 -34.44
C SER A 2 -30.78 8.67 -33.96
N ASP A 3 -29.83 8.44 -34.86
CA ASP A 3 -28.57 7.79 -34.56
C ASP A 3 -27.74 8.76 -33.70
N ASP A 4 -27.86 8.62 -32.38
CA ASP A 4 -26.97 9.29 -31.44
C ASP A 4 -25.63 8.55 -31.45
N ALA A 5 -24.65 9.11 -32.16
CA ALA A 5 -23.27 8.64 -32.13
C ALA A 5 -22.74 8.80 -30.71
N VAL A 6 -22.49 7.69 -30.03
CA VAL A 6 -21.86 7.68 -28.70
C VAL A 6 -20.40 8.07 -28.89
N GLU A 7 -20.03 9.30 -28.50
CA GLU A 7 -18.63 9.69 -28.36
C GLU A 7 -18.03 8.91 -27.18
N GLU A 8 -17.08 8.00 -27.46
CA GLU A 8 -16.30 7.33 -26.42
C GLU A 8 -15.33 8.34 -25.78
N GLU A 9 -15.65 8.78 -24.58
CA GLU A 9 -14.77 9.62 -23.75
C GLU A 9 -13.74 8.74 -23.04
N PHE A 10 -12.45 9.04 -23.22
CA PHE A 10 -11.35 8.28 -22.62
C PHE A 10 -10.67 9.04 -21.48
N SER A 11 -10.41 8.36 -20.36
CA SER A 11 -9.72 8.96 -19.21
C SER A 11 -8.21 9.13 -19.46
N LEU A 12 -7.67 10.32 -19.18
CA LEU A 12 -6.22 10.57 -19.18
C LEU A 12 -5.51 9.96 -17.95
N PHE A 13 -6.26 9.66 -16.89
CA PHE A 13 -5.72 8.98 -15.72
C PHE A 13 -5.45 7.52 -16.04
N LYS A 14 -4.39 6.95 -15.45
CA LYS A 14 -3.94 5.58 -15.68
C LYS A 14 -3.84 4.79 -14.39
N GLY A 15 -4.45 3.61 -14.39
CA GLY A 15 -4.51 2.65 -13.30
C GLY A 15 -5.58 2.94 -12.24
N LYS A 16 -5.17 2.84 -10.98
CA LYS A 16 -6.06 2.85 -9.81
C LYS A 16 -5.76 4.04 -8.90
N ASN A 17 -6.79 4.73 -8.41
CA ASN A 17 -6.61 5.87 -7.51
C ASN A 17 -6.47 5.41 -6.05
N PHE A 18 -5.24 5.27 -5.57
CA PHE A 18 -4.96 4.91 -4.18
C PHE A 18 -5.33 6.05 -3.22
N VAL A 19 -6.17 5.76 -2.23
CA VAL A 19 -6.55 6.70 -1.16
C VAL A 19 -5.75 6.40 0.12
N PHE A 20 -5.96 7.06 1.26
CA PHE A 20 -5.19 6.78 2.50
C PHE A 20 -6.09 6.40 3.67
N ASP A 21 -6.99 5.44 3.44
CA ASP A 21 -7.89 4.90 4.45
C ASP A 21 -8.20 3.40 4.21
N GLN A 22 -9.22 2.85 4.87
CA GLN A 22 -9.55 1.41 4.76
C GLN A 22 -10.01 0.98 3.36
N ARG A 23 -10.33 1.94 2.47
CA ARG A 23 -10.70 1.65 1.07
C ARG A 23 -9.52 1.19 0.20
N CYS A 24 -8.30 1.28 0.72
CA CYS A 24 -7.10 0.87 -0.01
C CYS A 24 -6.93 -0.65 -0.12
N VAL A 25 -7.54 -1.37 0.82
CA VAL A 25 -7.26 -2.78 1.13
C VAL A 25 -8.53 -3.60 1.42
N GLY A 26 -9.71 -2.97 1.36
CA GLY A 26 -10.98 -3.61 1.70
C GLY A 26 -11.63 -4.32 0.51
N GLU A 27 -12.06 -5.57 0.70
CA GLU A 27 -12.73 -6.43 -0.30
C GLU A 27 -14.07 -5.84 -0.81
N LEU A 28 -14.72 -4.98 -0.01
CA LEU A 28 -16.01 -4.35 -0.33
C LEU A 28 -15.92 -2.90 -0.78
N THR A 29 -14.75 -2.28 -0.62
CA THR A 29 -14.50 -0.87 -0.96
C THR A 29 -13.07 -0.80 -1.46
N GLU A 30 -12.79 -1.29 -2.65
CA GLU A 30 -11.47 -1.11 -3.25
C GLU A 30 -11.28 0.33 -3.71
N SER A 31 -10.03 0.77 -3.88
CA SER A 31 -9.77 2.01 -4.59
C SER A 31 -10.40 1.96 -5.97
N GLU A 32 -10.85 3.11 -6.48
CA GLU A 32 -11.52 3.17 -7.76
C GLU A 32 -10.53 2.80 -8.88
N GLU A 33 -10.85 1.75 -9.61
CA GLU A 33 -10.18 1.39 -10.86
C GLU A 33 -10.68 2.34 -11.93
N VAL A 34 -9.84 3.31 -12.29
CA VAL A 34 -10.21 4.37 -13.25
C VAL A 34 -9.98 3.88 -14.69
N THR A 35 -9.01 2.97 -14.88
CA THR A 35 -8.70 2.31 -16.16
C THR A 35 -8.08 0.93 -15.89
N ASP A 36 -8.10 0.03 -16.89
CA ASP A 36 -7.51 -1.32 -16.82
C ASP A 36 -5.96 -1.35 -16.80
N ASP A 37 -5.31 -0.20 -16.88
CA ASP A 37 -3.85 -0.09 -16.92
C ASP A 37 -3.19 -0.63 -15.62
N VAL A 38 -2.38 -1.69 -15.75
CA VAL A 38 -1.58 -2.25 -14.64
C VAL A 38 -0.20 -1.62 -14.59
N LEU A 39 0.01 -0.74 -13.61
CA LEU A 39 1.23 0.07 -13.48
C LEU A 39 2.22 -0.50 -12.45
N GLY A 40 1.74 -1.37 -11.56
CA GLY A 40 2.51 -1.96 -10.49
C GLY A 40 3.01 -3.37 -10.75
N ARG A 41 3.84 -3.88 -9.83
CA ARG A 41 4.30 -5.27 -9.81
C ARG A 41 4.21 -5.83 -8.39
N CYS A 42 3.84 -7.09 -8.28
CA CYS A 42 3.81 -7.83 -7.03
C CYS A 42 5.20 -7.80 -6.39
N PHE A 43 5.25 -7.44 -5.11
CA PHE A 43 6.49 -7.30 -4.35
C PHE A 43 7.25 -8.63 -4.20
N GLN A 44 6.53 -9.77 -4.24
CA GLN A 44 7.11 -11.09 -4.03
C GLN A 44 7.51 -11.79 -5.33
N CYS A 45 6.62 -11.88 -6.32
CA CYS A 45 6.88 -12.63 -7.56
C CYS A 45 7.23 -11.74 -8.77
N GLY A 46 6.98 -10.43 -8.69
CA GLY A 46 7.25 -9.48 -9.78
C GLY A 46 6.20 -9.45 -10.89
N GLU A 47 5.15 -10.28 -10.83
CA GLU A 47 4.04 -10.26 -11.79
C GLU A 47 3.28 -8.91 -11.76
N PRO A 48 2.72 -8.45 -12.89
CA PRO A 48 1.92 -7.22 -12.92
C PRO A 48 0.78 -7.26 -11.90
N CYS A 49 0.67 -6.21 -11.07
CA CYS A 49 -0.33 -6.14 -10.01
C CYS A 49 -0.57 -4.70 -9.53
N ASN A 50 -1.83 -4.33 -9.30
CA ASN A 50 -2.23 -3.03 -8.73
C ASN A 50 -2.85 -3.13 -7.33
N HIS A 51 -2.95 -4.34 -6.75
CA HIS A 51 -3.60 -4.54 -5.46
C HIS A 51 -2.64 -4.18 -4.33
N HIS A 52 -3.01 -3.14 -3.59
CA HIS A 52 -2.30 -2.74 -2.39
C HIS A 52 -2.71 -3.63 -1.22
N THR A 53 -1.77 -4.00 -0.38
CA THR A 53 -1.99 -4.87 0.77
C THR A 53 -1.17 -4.38 1.95
N ASN A 54 -1.81 -4.20 3.10
CA ASN A 54 -1.12 -3.99 4.35
C ASN A 54 -0.58 -5.34 4.83
N CYS A 55 0.71 -5.40 5.12
CA CYS A 55 1.34 -6.60 5.65
C CYS A 55 0.62 -7.08 6.91
N SER A 56 0.20 -8.36 6.93
CA SER A 56 -0.52 -8.96 8.06
C SER A 56 0.25 -8.93 9.38
N ASN A 57 1.58 -8.82 9.34
CA ASN A 57 2.34 -8.44 10.52
C ASN A 57 2.11 -6.96 10.84
N LEU A 58 1.18 -6.69 11.76
CA LEU A 58 0.81 -5.33 12.17
C LEU A 58 1.97 -4.47 12.69
N MET A 59 3.10 -5.07 13.11
CA MET A 59 4.29 -4.34 13.55
C MET A 59 5.18 -3.88 12.39
N CYS A 60 5.05 -4.51 11.22
CA CYS A 60 5.83 -4.18 10.03
C CYS A 60 5.39 -2.84 9.43
N HIS A 61 4.09 -2.54 9.45
CA HIS A 61 3.49 -1.37 8.79
C HIS A 61 3.84 -1.25 7.29
N GLY A 62 4.25 -2.35 6.65
CA GLY A 62 4.56 -2.37 5.23
C GLY A 62 3.28 -2.36 4.39
N LEU A 63 3.18 -1.41 3.47
CA LEU A 63 2.19 -1.40 2.40
C LEU A 63 2.88 -1.88 1.13
N ILE A 64 2.37 -2.97 0.54
CA ILE A 64 2.97 -3.63 -0.63
C ILE A 64 1.95 -3.78 -1.75
N LEU A 65 2.43 -3.99 -2.97
CA LEU A 65 1.60 -4.57 -4.03
C LEU A 65 1.70 -6.08 -3.97
N GLN A 66 0.57 -6.79 -3.90
CA GLN A 66 0.55 -8.24 -3.74
C GLN A 66 -0.52 -8.87 -4.63
N CYS A 67 -0.12 -9.79 -5.51
CA CYS A 67 -1.09 -10.56 -6.30
C CYS A 67 -1.83 -11.57 -5.42
N SER A 68 -3.01 -12.01 -5.85
CA SER A 68 -3.86 -12.95 -5.10
C SER A 68 -3.14 -14.25 -4.71
N ASN A 69 -2.34 -14.82 -5.62
CA ASN A 69 -1.56 -16.03 -5.33
C ASN A 69 -0.54 -15.81 -4.19
N CYS A 70 0.20 -14.70 -4.22
CA CYS A 70 1.12 -14.33 -3.14
C CYS A 70 0.38 -13.98 -1.85
N ALA A 71 -0.79 -13.35 -1.93
CA ALA A 71 -1.60 -13.04 -0.75
C ALA A 71 -2.05 -14.32 -0.03
N THR A 72 -2.51 -15.33 -0.77
CA THR A 72 -2.90 -16.63 -0.20
C THR A 72 -1.70 -17.38 0.39
N THR A 73 -0.60 -17.48 -0.36
CA THR A 73 0.59 -18.26 0.09
C THR A 73 1.33 -17.59 1.25
N MET A 74 1.34 -16.26 1.31
CA MET A 74 2.02 -15.48 2.36
C MET A 74 1.11 -15.06 3.50
N LEU A 75 -0.18 -15.42 3.49
CA LEU A 75 -1.18 -14.95 4.45
C LEU A 75 -1.20 -13.41 4.55
N GLY A 76 -1.10 -12.71 3.41
CA GLY A 76 -1.04 -11.24 3.35
C GLY A 76 0.27 -10.61 3.86
N ALA A 77 1.31 -11.41 4.18
CA ALA A 77 2.58 -10.89 4.67
C ALA A 77 3.56 -10.51 3.54
N CYS A 78 4.42 -9.51 3.78
CA CYS A 78 5.43 -9.06 2.82
C CYS A 78 6.66 -9.98 2.72
N SER A 79 6.88 -10.86 3.70
CA SER A 79 8.01 -11.77 3.77
C SER A 79 7.71 -12.97 4.65
N GLU A 80 8.50 -14.03 4.53
CA GLU A 80 8.33 -15.25 5.34
C GLU A 80 8.50 -14.97 6.85
N ALA A 81 9.43 -14.07 7.22
CA ALA A 81 9.58 -13.63 8.60
C ALA A 81 8.31 -12.93 9.13
N CYS A 82 7.67 -12.08 8.32
CA CYS A 82 6.40 -11.45 8.70
C CYS A 82 5.25 -12.45 8.77
N LYS A 83 5.21 -13.45 7.87
CA LYS A 83 4.21 -14.53 7.90
C LYS A 83 4.31 -15.32 9.20
N GLN A 84 5.52 -15.75 9.57
CA GLN A 84 5.76 -16.49 10.81
C GLN A 84 5.38 -15.67 12.05
N GLU A 85 5.70 -14.37 12.06
CA GLU A 85 5.31 -13.49 13.16
C GLU A 85 3.80 -13.30 13.26
N TYR A 86 3.10 -13.20 12.13
CA TYR A 86 1.64 -13.15 12.08
C TYR A 86 1.01 -14.43 12.67
N VAL A 87 1.43 -15.61 12.21
CA VAL A 87 0.94 -16.91 12.72
C VAL A 87 1.23 -17.06 14.21
N LYS A 88 2.41 -16.63 14.67
CA LYS A 88 2.74 -16.61 16.10
C LYS A 88 1.76 -15.72 16.89
N MET A 89 1.45 -14.53 16.39
CA MET A 89 0.51 -13.63 17.05
C MET A 89 -0.92 -14.18 17.08
N GLU A 90 -1.35 -14.88 16.05
CA GLU A 90 -2.68 -15.48 15.97
C GLU A 90 -2.93 -16.54 17.07
N SER A 91 -1.87 -17.21 17.54
CA SER A 91 -1.95 -18.15 18.67
C SER A 91 -2.04 -17.49 20.06
N MET A 92 -1.89 -16.17 20.17
CA MET A 92 -1.91 -15.42 21.44
C MET A 92 -3.28 -14.79 21.71
N THR A 93 -3.60 -14.56 22.98
CA THR A 93 -4.80 -13.80 23.37
C THR A 93 -4.70 -12.32 22.95
N PRO A 94 -5.81 -11.59 22.80
CA PRO A 94 -5.78 -10.17 22.39
C PRO A 94 -4.90 -9.26 23.26
N ASP A 95 -4.85 -9.51 24.58
CA ASP A 95 -4.03 -8.72 25.51
C ASP A 95 -2.55 -9.05 25.40
N GLU A 96 -2.21 -10.33 25.23
CA GLU A 96 -0.84 -10.76 24.96
C GLU A 96 -0.35 -10.19 23.63
N GLN A 97 -1.15 -10.23 22.57
CA GLN A 97 -0.83 -9.60 21.29
C GLN A 97 -0.55 -8.10 21.46
N ARG A 98 -1.38 -7.38 22.24
CA ARG A 98 -1.19 -5.95 22.50
C ARG A 98 0.13 -5.68 23.22
N ASN A 99 0.44 -6.44 24.27
CA ASN A 99 1.66 -6.29 25.06
C ASN A 99 2.90 -6.66 24.24
N TYR A 100 2.82 -7.75 23.50
CA TYR A 100 3.88 -8.23 22.63
C TYR A 100 4.19 -7.22 21.52
N ARG A 101 3.17 -6.65 20.86
CA ARG A 101 3.37 -5.59 19.85
C ARG A 101 4.02 -4.35 20.45
N LYS A 102 3.59 -3.89 21.62
CA LYS A 102 4.23 -2.75 22.31
C LYS A 102 5.71 -2.98 22.57
N ALA A 103 6.09 -4.20 22.97
CA ALA A 103 7.48 -4.54 23.25
C ALA A 103 8.34 -4.71 21.97
N ASN A 104 7.75 -5.18 20.87
CA ASN A 104 8.51 -5.62 19.68
C ASN A 104 8.35 -4.74 18.43
N ALA A 105 7.46 -3.74 18.42
CA ALA A 105 7.13 -2.96 17.21
C ALA A 105 8.37 -2.35 16.51
N LEU A 106 9.33 -1.84 17.28
CA LEU A 106 10.54 -1.21 16.73
C LEU A 106 11.45 -2.18 15.96
N LYS A 107 11.34 -3.49 16.21
CA LYS A 107 12.10 -4.52 15.48
C LYS A 107 11.63 -4.68 14.03
N TRP A 108 10.35 -4.45 13.79
CA TRP A 108 9.69 -4.78 12.52
C TRP A 108 9.46 -3.58 11.62
N LYS A 109 9.43 -2.36 12.19
CA LYS A 109 9.18 -1.14 11.42
C LYS A 109 10.41 -0.80 10.57
N PRO A 110 10.31 -0.83 9.22
CA PRO A 110 11.42 -0.42 8.37
C PRO A 110 11.71 1.07 8.60
N LYS A 111 12.98 1.46 8.45
CA LYS A 111 13.35 2.88 8.46
C LYS A 111 12.65 3.55 7.28
N ASN A 112 11.94 4.65 7.53
CA ASN A 112 11.39 5.45 6.45
C ASN A 112 12.58 6.12 5.72
N PRO A 113 12.88 5.76 4.46
CA PRO A 113 14.01 6.34 3.74
C PRO A 113 13.82 7.85 3.51
N ASN A 114 12.57 8.31 3.50
CA ASN A 114 12.18 9.71 3.33
C ASN A 114 12.02 10.44 4.68
N SER A 115 12.37 9.82 5.82
CA SER A 115 12.44 10.54 7.09
C SER A 115 13.69 11.42 7.10
N LEU A 116 13.60 12.59 6.46
CA LEU A 116 14.56 13.66 6.67
C LEU A 116 14.42 14.10 8.11
N LYS A 117 15.51 14.02 8.88
CA LYS A 117 15.47 14.25 10.33
C LYS A 117 14.92 15.64 10.67
N TYR A 118 15.16 16.65 9.84
CA TYR A 118 14.54 17.97 9.93
C TYR A 118 14.69 18.67 8.58
N ILE A 119 13.60 18.86 7.81
CA ILE A 119 13.58 19.95 6.81
C ILE A 119 13.34 21.23 7.59
N LYS A 120 14.40 21.92 8.04
CA LYS A 120 14.25 23.22 8.73
C LYS A 120 13.83 24.34 7.77
N PHE A 121 14.05 24.15 6.48
CA PHE A 121 13.72 25.12 5.46
C PHE A 121 13.25 24.38 4.21
N ARG A 122 12.01 24.63 3.78
CA ARG A 122 11.54 24.21 2.46
C ARG A 122 12.17 25.21 1.48
N PRO A 123 13.14 24.81 0.64
CA PRO A 123 13.66 25.73 -0.36
C PRO A 123 12.48 26.17 -1.24
N ALA A 124 12.33 27.48 -1.42
CA ALA A 124 11.39 28.02 -2.40
C ALA A 124 11.74 27.44 -3.77
N SER A 125 10.73 27.16 -4.61
CA SER A 125 11.02 26.66 -5.95
C SER A 125 11.87 27.70 -6.70
N PRO A 126 12.70 27.27 -7.66
CA PRO A 126 13.47 28.20 -8.48
C PRO A 126 12.59 29.27 -9.15
N GLU A 127 11.33 28.95 -9.50
CA GLU A 127 10.38 29.93 -10.03
C GLU A 127 10.04 31.03 -9.00
N LEU A 128 9.82 30.66 -7.73
CA LEU A 128 9.54 31.61 -6.65
C LEU A 128 10.75 32.49 -6.27
N LEU A 129 11.96 32.06 -6.59
CA LEU A 129 13.19 32.84 -6.38
C LEU A 129 13.50 33.78 -7.55
N GLN A 130 12.87 33.57 -8.72
CA GLN A 130 13.04 34.43 -9.90
C GLN A 130 12.11 35.65 -9.89
N GLU A 131 11.10 35.66 -9.02
CA GLU A 131 10.13 36.76 -8.87
C GLU A 131 10.42 37.70 -7.67
N ALA A 132 11.59 37.58 -7.02
CA ALA A 132 12.00 38.39 -5.86
C ALA A 132 13.12 39.40 -6.18
#